data_AF-A0A123UAI2-F1
#
_entry.id   AF-A0A123UAI2-F1
#
_cell.length_a   1.000
_cell.length_b   1.000
_cell.length_c   1.000
_cell.angle_alpha   90.00
_cell.angle_beta   90.00
_cell.angle_gamma   90.00
#
_symmetry.space_group_name_H-M   'P 1'
#
loop_
_entity.id
_entity.type
_entity.pdbx_description
1 polymer ?
#
loop_
_entity_poly.entity_id
_entity_poly.type
_entity_poly.pdbx_seq_one_letter_code
_entity_poly.pdbx_strand_id
1 'polypeptide(L)' 'MIPFSQVTEEHAYKEGEFRQEGDLSVIKEKSLAHWRQVHEELFTIWLAEAGLSFSEDMLVVCEEFELVYPIGF' A
#
# COMPACT_ATOMS: atom_id res chain seq x y z
N MET A 1 7.88 -10.61 0.06
CA MET A 1 7.05 -10.44 -1.15
C MET A 1 5.79 -11.24 -0.98
N ILE A 2 4.64 -10.67 -1.31
CA ILE A 2 3.32 -11.30 -1.24
C ILE A 2 2.52 -10.92 -2.49
N PRO A 3 1.51 -11.69 -2.91
CA PRO A 3 0.59 -11.25 -3.95
C PRO A 3 -0.10 -9.94 -3.57
N PHE A 4 -0.36 -9.08 -4.56
CA PHE A 4 -1.07 -7.81 -4.38
C PHE A 4 -2.40 -8.00 -3.63
N SER A 5 -3.17 -9.03 -4.02
CA SER A 5 -4.44 -9.40 -3.37
C SER A 5 -4.32 -9.80 -1.89
N GLN A 6 -3.12 -10.17 -1.44
CA GLN A 6 -2.85 -10.64 -0.08
C GLN A 6 -2.21 -9.56 0.81
N VAL A 7 -2.03 -8.34 0.31
CA VAL A 7 -1.62 -7.20 1.15
C VAL A 7 -2.63 -6.99 2.27
N THR A 8 -2.11 -6.85 3.49
CA THR A 8 -2.93 -6.77 4.69
C THR A 8 -3.29 -5.33 5.02
N GLU A 9 -4.38 -5.16 5.76
CA GLU A 9 -4.79 -3.86 6.29
C GLU A 9 -3.74 -3.24 7.23
N GLU A 10 -2.93 -4.06 7.89
CA GLU A 10 -1.82 -3.61 8.73
C GLU A 10 -0.74 -2.91 7.89
N HIS A 11 -0.38 -3.51 6.75
CA HIS A 11 0.62 -2.91 5.87
C HIS A 11 0.11 -1.62 5.24
N ALA A 12 -1.12 -1.64 4.68
CA ALA A 12 -1.76 -0.47 4.11
C ALA A 12 -1.89 0.69 5.13
N TYR A 13 -2.20 0.36 6.39
CA TYR A 13 -2.26 1.35 7.46
C TYR A 13 -0.88 1.95 7.80
N LYS A 14 0.18 1.14 7.80
CA LYS A 14 1.56 1.60 8.09
C LYS A 14 2.11 2.55 7.01
N GLU A 15 1.74 2.35 5.74
CA GLU A 15 2.09 3.29 4.66
C GLU A 15 1.45 4.67 4.86
N GLY A 16 0.28 4.72 5.50
CA GLY A 16 -0.26 5.96 6.06
C GLY A 16 -0.89 6.92 5.05
N GLU A 17 -1.23 6.44 3.85
CA GLU A 17 -1.86 7.21 2.77
C GLU A 17 -3.29 7.67 3.12
N PHE A 18 -4.00 6.86 3.92
CA PHE A 18 -5.35 7.19 4.40
C PHE A 18 -5.32 7.51 5.90
N ARG A 19 -5.81 8.70 6.28
CA ARG A 19 -5.95 9.10 7.69
C ARG A 19 -7.36 9.57 7.99
N GLN A 20 -8.01 8.89 8.93
CA GLN A 20 -9.31 9.27 9.46
C GLN A 20 -9.35 8.99 10.97
N GLU A 21 -10.10 9.78 11.72
CA GLU A 21 -10.42 9.49 13.11
C GLU A 21 -11.53 8.44 13.22
N GLY A 22 -11.49 7.59 14.25
CA GLY A 22 -12.50 6.56 14.48
C GLY A 22 -11.92 5.30 15.11
N ASP A 23 -12.71 4.22 15.07
CA ASP A 23 -12.26 2.91 15.52
C ASP A 23 -11.09 2.41 14.67
N LEU A 24 -10.03 1.92 15.31
CA LEU A 24 -8.79 1.51 14.64
C LEU A 24 -9.03 0.39 13.61
N SER A 25 -9.94 -0.55 13.88
CA SER A 25 -10.26 -1.62 12.94
C SER A 25 -10.88 -1.06 11.66
N VAL A 26 -11.81 -0.13 11.80
CA VAL A 26 -12.47 0.55 10.67
C VAL A 26 -11.46 1.38 9.87
N ILE A 27 -10.52 2.03 10.54
CA ILE A 27 -9.47 2.81 9.88
C ILE A 27 -8.57 1.89 9.04
N LYS A 28 -8.16 0.74 9.58
CA LYS A 28 -7.32 -0.23 8.88
C LYS A 28 -8.02 -0.81 7.65
N GLU A 29 -9.26 -1.24 7.79
CA GLU A 29 -10.06 -1.75 6.66
C GLU A 29 -10.18 -0.71 5.53
N LYS A 30 -10.48 0.55 5.89
CA LYS A 30 -10.54 1.66 4.92
C LYS A 30 -9.19 1.97 4.29
N SER A 31 -8.11 1.87 5.07
CA SER A 31 -6.75 2.04 4.56
C SER A 31 -6.45 0.97 3.52
N LEU A 32 -6.84 -0.29 3.74
CA LEU A 32 -6.68 -1.35 2.74
C LEU A 32 -7.47 -1.08 1.45
N ALA A 33 -8.73 -0.64 1.57
CA ALA A 33 -9.55 -0.31 0.40
C ALA A 33 -8.94 0.84 -0.41
N HIS A 34 -8.48 1.89 0.27
CA HIS A 34 -7.82 3.03 -0.35
C HIS A 34 -6.51 2.63 -1.03
N TRP A 35 -5.66 1.89 -0.31
CA TRP A 35 -4.37 1.40 -0.79
C TRP A 35 -4.54 0.59 -2.08
N ARG A 36 -5.51 -0.35 -2.10
CA ARG A 36 -5.79 -1.16 -3.30
C ARG A 36 -6.16 -0.31 -4.50
N GLN A 37 -7.04 0.68 -4.32
CA GLN A 37 -7.45 1.56 -5.41
C GLN A 37 -6.26 2.32 -5.99
N VAL A 38 -5.50 3.02 -5.12
CA VAL A 38 -4.39 3.87 -5.54
C VAL A 38 -3.28 3.05 -6.20
N HIS A 39 -2.95 1.89 -5.60
CA HIS A 39 -1.86 1.05 -6.09
C HIS A 39 -2.22 0.27 -7.35
N GLU A 40 -3.46 -0.17 -7.53
CA GLU A 40 -3.90 -0.79 -8.79
C GLU A 40 -3.81 0.21 -9.95
N GLU A 41 -4.27 1.46 -9.75
CA GLU A 41 -4.18 2.52 -10.73
C GLU A 41 -2.70 2.81 -11.09
N LEU A 42 -1.84 2.95 -10.09
CA LEU A 42 -0.40 3.18 -10.28
C LEU A 42 0.31 2.02 -10.99
N PHE A 43 0.14 0.79 -10.51
CA PHE A 43 0.79 -0.37 -11.11
C PHE A 43 0.28 -0.63 -12.53
N THR A 44 -0.98 -0.37 -12.82
CA THR A 44 -1.51 -0.47 -14.19
C THR A 44 -0.75 0.47 -15.15
N ILE A 45 -0.51 1.71 -14.73
CA ILE A 45 0.23 2.69 -15.54
C ILE A 45 1.70 2.28 -15.67
N TRP A 46 2.37 1.99 -14.56
CA TRP A 46 3.81 1.70 -14.55
C TRP A 46 4.17 0.39 -15.24
N LEU A 47 3.36 -0.65 -15.08
CA LEU A 47 3.60 -1.94 -15.76
C LEU A 47 3.41 -1.80 -17.26
N ALA A 48 2.46 -0.98 -17.72
CA ALA A 48 2.24 -0.74 -19.15
C ALA A 48 3.47 -0.13 -19.82
N GLU A 49 4.22 0.74 -19.14
CA GLU A 49 5.50 1.28 -19.64
C GLU A 49 6.56 0.20 -19.86
N ALA A 50 6.50 -0.89 -19.09
CA ALA A 50 7.36 -2.06 -19.24
C ALA A 50 6.78 -3.16 -20.16
N GLY A 51 5.63 -2.91 -20.80
CA GLY A 51 4.94 -3.92 -21.62
C GLY A 51 4.32 -5.06 -20.82
N LEU A 52 4.06 -4.84 -19.53
CA LEU A 52 3.42 -5.77 -18.60
C LEU A 52 1.98 -5.30 -18.29
N SER A 53 1.17 -6.20 -17.74
CA SER A 53 -0.20 -5.90 -17.29
C SER A 53 -0.31 -6.13 -15.79
N PHE A 54 -1.12 -5.29 -15.13
CA PHE A 54 -1.51 -5.52 -13.75
C PHE A 54 -2.26 -6.85 -13.58
N SER A 55 -2.05 -7.49 -12.43
CA SER A 55 -2.77 -8.68 -11.99
C SER A 55 -2.79 -8.72 -10.47
N GLU A 56 -3.91 -9.10 -9.88
CA GLU A 56 -4.03 -9.28 -8.43
C GLU A 56 -3.07 -10.35 -7.85
N ASP A 57 -2.54 -11.25 -8.69
CA ASP A 57 -1.58 -12.28 -8.30
C ASP A 57 -0.12 -11.83 -8.45
N MET A 58 0.13 -10.63 -8.98
CA MET A 58 1.48 -10.10 -9.09
C MET A 58 2.11 -9.94 -7.71
N LEU A 59 3.40 -10.22 -7.58
CA LEU A 59 4.11 -10.06 -6.32
C LEU A 59 4.47 -8.60 -6.08
N VAL A 60 4.18 -8.12 -4.87
CA VAL A 60 4.65 -6.83 -4.36
C VAL A 60 5.69 -7.04 -3.25
N VAL A 61 6.61 -6.09 -3.12
CA VAL A 61 7.58 -6.04 -2.03
C VAL A 61 7.02 -5.10 -0.97
N CYS A 62 6.66 -5.65 0.19
CA CYS A 62 6.24 -4.89 1.35
C CYS A 62 7.46 -4.57 2.21
N GLU A 63 7.81 -3.30 2.33
CA GLU A 63 8.96 -2.84 3.12
C GLU A 63 8.48 -2.11 4.38
N GLU A 64 9.17 -2.32 5.50
CA GLU A 64 8.99 -1.55 6.73
C GLU A 64 10.32 -0.93 7.10
N PHE A 65 10.28 0.32 7.56
CA PHE A 65 11.48 1.07 7.92
C PHE A 65 11.20 1.94 9.15
N GLU A 66 12.28 2.36 9.80
CA GLU A 66 12.24 3.28 10.94
C GLU A 66 13.17 4.48 10.71
N LEU A 67 12.78 5.63 11.26
CA LEU A 67 13.60 6.84 11.18
C LEU A 67 14.77 6.74 12.18
N VAL A 68 15.97 6.46 11.68
CA VAL A 68 17.18 6.33 12.50
C VAL A 68 17.96 7.64 12.70
N TYR A 69 17.68 8.68 11.89
CA TYR A 69 18.35 9.98 11.98
C TYR A 69 17.38 11.13 11.69
N PRO A 70 16.83 11.79 12.72
CA PRO A 70 15.97 12.95 12.52
C PRO A 70 16.80 14.20 12.22
N ILE A 71 16.49 14.89 11.11
CA ILE A 71 17.01 16.23 10.86
C ILE A 71 16.17 17.19 11.71
N GLY A 72 16.78 17.79 12.75
CA GLY A 72 16.09 18.74 13.63
C GLY A 72 15.73 20.03 12.91
N PHE A 73 14.52 20.56 13.18
CA PHE A 73 14.08 21.90 12.81
C PHE A 73 14.28 22.87 13.98
#